data_AF-A0A9E2IKB9-F1
#
_entry.id   AF-A0A9E2IKB9-F1
#
_cell.length_a   1.000
_cell.length_b   1.000
_cell.length_c   1.000
_cell.angle_alpha   90.00
_cell.angle_beta   90.00
_cell.angle_gamma   90.00
#
_symmetry.space_group_name_H-M   'P 1'
#
loop_
_entity.id
_entity.type
_entity.pdbx_description
1 polymer ?
#
loop_
_entity_poly.entity_id
_entity_poly.type
_entity_poly.pdbx_seq_one_letter_code
_entity_poly.pdbx_strand_id
1 'polypeptide(L)'
;MKRFIVKSFQMRVTLALVAALFLVAALSNFLIYRFMAQFQLESLRDKLKIIAQTASLALDAETLMSVPLRKEGIETPQYRVIADKLSQIKKANPPIRFIYTMTKTEQEGIWQFVVDPEPAADGARGKNATAYPGDRYDARRFHELLRAFDGPSADKKLEVDEWGVTLSGYA
;
A
#
# COMPACT_ATOMS: atom_id res chain seq x y z
N MET A 1 54.33 -43.46 -25.00
CA MET A 1 53.94 -42.04 -24.93
C MET A 1 52.43 -41.89 -24.99
N LYS A 2 51.72 -41.69 -23.87
CA LYS A 2 50.26 -41.49 -23.85
C LYS A 2 49.93 -40.01 -23.58
N ARG A 3 49.10 -39.46 -24.46
CA ARG A 3 48.59 -38.08 -24.54
C ARG A 3 48.09 -37.54 -23.19
N PHE A 4 48.82 -36.59 -22.60
CA PHE A 4 48.34 -35.77 -21.48
C PHE A 4 47.72 -34.41 -21.90
N ILE A 5 47.89 -34.01 -23.17
CA ILE A 5 47.47 -32.69 -23.67
C ILE A 5 45.95 -32.59 -23.88
N VAL A 6 45.28 -33.70 -24.22
CA VAL A 6 43.82 -33.71 -24.50
C VAL A 6 42.99 -33.48 -23.23
N LYS A 7 43.50 -33.88 -22.04
CA LYS A 7 42.81 -33.69 -20.76
C LYS A 7 42.67 -32.21 -20.38
N SER A 8 43.65 -31.35 -20.70
CA SER A 8 43.58 -29.93 -20.30
C SER A 8 42.61 -29.13 -21.17
N PHE A 9 42.53 -29.42 -22.48
CA PHE A 9 41.59 -28.79 -23.38
C PHE A 9 40.15 -29.22 -23.08
N GLN A 10 39.90 -30.53 -22.94
CA GLN A 10 38.59 -31.05 -22.56
C GLN A 10 38.13 -30.51 -21.20
N MET A 11 39.02 -30.44 -20.20
CA MET A 11 38.71 -29.87 -18.88
C MET A 11 38.33 -28.38 -18.97
N ARG A 12 39.07 -27.57 -19.74
CA ARG A 12 38.75 -26.14 -19.94
C ARG A 12 37.40 -25.96 -20.61
N VAL A 13 37.09 -26.76 -21.64
CA VAL A 13 35.80 -26.73 -22.33
C VAL A 13 34.68 -27.17 -21.39
N THR A 14 34.85 -28.26 -20.64
CA THR A 14 33.87 -28.71 -19.64
C THR A 14 33.63 -27.64 -18.58
N LEU A 15 34.69 -27.02 -18.04
CA LEU A 15 34.57 -25.94 -17.07
C LEU A 15 33.83 -24.73 -17.65
N ALA A 16 34.14 -24.33 -18.88
CA ALA A 16 33.44 -23.24 -19.55
C ALA A 16 31.95 -23.55 -19.77
N LEU A 17 31.61 -24.78 -20.18
CA LEU A 17 30.22 -25.23 -20.33
C LEU A 17 29.49 -25.26 -18.99
N VAL A 18 30.11 -25.80 -17.95
CA VAL A 18 29.54 -25.81 -16.60
C VAL A 18 29.33 -24.39 -16.09
N ALA A 19 30.31 -23.49 -16.26
CA ALA A 19 30.18 -22.09 -15.90
C ALA A 19 29.06 -21.39 -16.69
N ALA A 20 28.93 -21.67 -17.99
CA ALA A 20 27.85 -21.14 -18.81
C ALA A 20 26.48 -21.64 -18.35
N LEU A 21 26.35 -22.92 -18.01
CA LEU A 21 25.11 -23.49 -17.45
C LEU A 21 24.74 -22.84 -16.12
N PHE A 22 25.72 -22.66 -15.21
CA PHE A 22 25.50 -21.94 -13.96
C PHE A 22 25.10 -20.48 -14.17
N LEU A 23 25.72 -19.79 -15.13
CA LEU A 23 25.40 -18.41 -15.46
C LEU A 23 23.97 -18.28 -16.01
N VAL A 24 23.58 -19.17 -16.91
CA VAL A 24 22.21 -19.21 -17.46
C VAL A 24 21.19 -19.51 -16.37
N ALA A 25 21.48 -20.47 -15.48
CA ALA A 25 20.60 -20.80 -14.36
C ALA A 25 20.46 -19.62 -13.38
N ALA A 26 21.56 -18.97 -13.01
CA ALA A 26 21.57 -17.82 -12.13
C ALA A 26 20.81 -16.63 -12.72
N LEU A 27 21.02 -16.32 -14.00
CA LEU A 27 20.32 -15.27 -14.70
C LEU A 27 18.82 -15.56 -14.81
N SER A 28 18.46 -16.79 -15.17
CA SER A 28 17.05 -17.22 -15.25
C SER A 28 16.36 -17.08 -13.89
N ASN A 29 16.99 -17.57 -12.82
CA ASN A 29 16.45 -17.45 -11.47
C ASN A 29 16.29 -15.99 -11.04
N PHE A 30 17.26 -15.14 -11.36
CA PHE A 30 17.19 -13.70 -11.07
C PHE A 30 16.03 -13.01 -11.80
N LEU A 31 15.85 -13.30 -13.10
CA LEU A 31 14.76 -12.74 -13.90
C LEU A 31 13.39 -13.22 -13.43
N ILE A 32 13.26 -14.52 -13.15
CA ILE A 32 12.02 -15.10 -12.61
C ILE A 32 11.69 -14.47 -11.26
N TYR A 33 12.66 -14.34 -10.36
CA TYR A 33 12.46 -13.71 -9.06
C TYR A 33 11.97 -12.26 -9.19
N ARG A 34 12.62 -11.46 -10.05
CA ARG A 34 12.22 -10.07 -10.34
C ARG A 34 10.79 -10.02 -10.88
N PHE A 35 10.47 -10.86 -11.85
CA PHE A 35 9.15 -10.93 -12.46
C PHE A 35 8.07 -11.32 -11.44
N MET A 36 8.33 -12.36 -10.63
CA MET A 36 7.39 -12.82 -9.60
C MET A 36 7.15 -11.75 -8.53
N ALA A 37 8.19 -11.04 -8.09
CA ALA A 37 8.06 -9.97 -7.11
C ALA A 37 7.20 -8.80 -7.65
N GLN A 38 7.41 -8.40 -8.91
CA GLN A 38 6.61 -7.37 -9.56
C GLN A 38 5.16 -7.82 -9.75
N PHE A 39 4.94 -9.04 -10.23
CA PHE A 39 3.61 -9.60 -10.40
C PHE A 39 2.83 -9.67 -9.08
N GLN A 40 3.50 -10.09 -8.00
CA GLN A 40 2.90 -10.16 -6.68
C GLN A 40 2.51 -8.77 -6.15
N LEU A 41 3.36 -7.76 -6.38
CA LEU A 41 3.07 -6.38 -6.01
C LEU A 41 1.87 -5.84 -6.79
N GLU A 42 1.82 -6.00 -8.11
CA GLU A 42 0.68 -5.56 -8.92
C GLU A 42 -0.62 -6.26 -8.51
N SER A 43 -0.57 -7.57 -8.20
CA SER A 43 -1.74 -8.29 -7.68
C SER A 43 -2.22 -7.73 -6.33
N LEU A 44 -1.31 -7.31 -5.44
CA LEU A 44 -1.69 -6.64 -4.19
C LEU A 44 -2.32 -5.27 -4.46
N ARG A 45 -1.76 -4.50 -5.39
CA ARG A 45 -2.29 -3.19 -5.81
C ARG A 45 -3.70 -3.31 -6.40
N ASP A 46 -3.94 -4.33 -7.23
CA ASP A 46 -5.28 -4.60 -7.77
C ASP A 46 -6.28 -4.95 -6.67
N LYS A 47 -5.89 -5.79 -5.71
CA LYS A 47 -6.75 -6.10 -4.56
C LYS A 47 -7.05 -4.85 -3.72
N LEU A 48 -6.05 -4.01 -3.47
CA LEU A 48 -6.21 -2.78 -2.70
C LEU A 48 -7.15 -1.78 -3.40
N LYS A 49 -7.02 -1.60 -4.73
CA LYS A 49 -7.96 -0.80 -5.53
C LYS A 49 -9.40 -1.33 -5.44
N ILE A 50 -9.58 -2.65 -5.58
CA ILE A 50 -10.90 -3.28 -5.49
C ILE A 50 -11.51 -3.03 -4.10
N ILE A 51 -10.74 -3.26 -3.03
CA ILE A 51 -11.21 -3.04 -1.66
C ILE A 51 -11.57 -1.56 -1.44
N ALA A 52 -10.73 -0.63 -1.88
CA ALA A 52 -11.01 0.80 -1.73
C ALA A 52 -12.27 1.20 -2.51
N GLN A 53 -12.43 0.72 -3.74
CA GLN A 53 -13.59 1.02 -4.58
C GLN A 53 -14.88 0.42 -4.03
N THR A 54 -14.86 -0.84 -3.54
CA THR A 54 -16.05 -1.43 -2.93
C THR A 54 -16.36 -0.80 -1.58
N ALA A 55 -15.34 -0.39 -0.83
CA ALA A 55 -15.51 0.38 0.39
C ALA A 55 -16.20 1.72 0.11
N SER A 56 -15.74 2.48 -0.89
CA SER A 56 -16.32 3.78 -1.21
C SER A 56 -17.79 3.67 -1.65
N LEU A 57 -18.15 2.63 -2.42
CA LEU A 57 -19.54 2.33 -2.79
C LEU A 57 -20.43 1.97 -1.60
N ALA A 58 -19.87 1.46 -0.50
CA ALA A 58 -20.61 1.06 0.69
C ALA A 58 -20.83 2.22 1.67
N LEU A 59 -20.16 3.36 1.48
CA LEU A 59 -20.30 4.54 2.32
C LEU A 59 -21.40 5.45 1.78
N ASP A 60 -22.23 5.97 2.68
CA ASP A 60 -23.20 6.99 2.34
C ASP A 60 -22.51 8.35 2.20
N ALA A 61 -22.50 8.91 0.99
CA ALA A 61 -21.76 10.13 0.67
C ALA A 61 -22.31 11.35 1.43
N GLU A 62 -23.64 11.46 1.58
CA GLU A 62 -24.27 12.56 2.29
C GLU A 62 -23.90 12.56 3.78
N THR A 63 -23.95 11.38 4.41
CA THR A 63 -23.51 11.19 5.80
C THR A 63 -22.03 11.52 5.95
N LEU A 64 -21.16 11.03 5.06
CA LEU A 64 -19.73 11.32 5.11
C LEU A 64 -19.43 12.82 4.98
N MET A 65 -20.09 13.52 4.04
CA MET A 65 -19.90 14.96 3.84
C MET A 65 -20.44 15.80 5.00
N SER A 66 -21.39 15.27 5.77
CA SER A 66 -21.96 15.98 6.92
C SER A 66 -21.11 15.88 8.21
N VAL A 67 -20.03 15.10 8.20
CA VAL A 67 -19.10 15.00 9.33
C VAL A 67 -18.36 16.34 9.54
N PRO A 68 -18.46 16.97 10.72
CA PRO A 68 -17.74 18.21 10.98
C PRO A 68 -16.22 17.99 10.96
N LEU A 69 -15.51 18.79 10.17
CA LEU A 69 -14.05 18.74 9.99
C LEU A 69 -13.33 19.48 11.13
N ARG A 70 -13.59 19.03 12.36
CA ARG A 70 -12.97 19.50 13.60
C ARG A 70 -12.92 18.35 14.58
N LYS A 71 -12.07 18.46 15.59
CA LYS A 71 -11.81 17.36 16.55
C LYS A 71 -13.07 16.79 17.19
N GLU A 72 -14.04 17.62 17.56
CA GLU A 72 -15.28 17.17 18.20
C GLU A 72 -16.24 16.48 17.20
N GLY A 73 -15.93 16.49 15.91
CA GLY A 73 -16.66 15.76 14.87
C GLY A 73 -16.75 14.26 15.17
N ILE A 74 -15.80 13.70 15.90
CA ILE A 74 -15.78 12.30 16.34
C ILE A 74 -17.01 11.91 17.19
N GLU A 75 -17.61 12.88 17.89
CA GLU A 75 -18.76 12.65 18.78
C GLU A 75 -20.09 12.58 18.02
N THR A 76 -20.08 13.01 16.75
CA THR A 76 -21.29 13.13 15.95
C THR A 76 -21.86 11.76 15.56
N PRO A 77 -23.20 11.64 15.41
CA PRO A 77 -23.82 10.42 14.88
C PRO A 77 -23.29 10.04 13.50
N GLN A 78 -23.03 11.03 12.63
CA GLN A 78 -22.61 10.82 11.25
C GLN A 78 -21.19 10.22 11.18
N TYR A 79 -20.28 10.70 12.04
CA TYR A 79 -18.96 10.08 12.18
C TYR A 79 -19.07 8.62 12.56
N ARG A 80 -19.87 8.31 13.60
CA ARG A 80 -20.03 6.94 14.11
C ARG A 80 -20.58 5.98 13.06
N VAL A 81 -21.58 6.41 12.28
CA VAL A 81 -22.15 5.60 11.19
C VAL A 81 -21.07 5.21 10.17
N ILE A 82 -20.25 6.18 9.72
CA ILE A 82 -19.16 5.91 8.78
C ILE A 82 -18.06 5.06 9.44
N ALA A 83 -17.64 5.38 10.66
CA ALA A 83 -16.59 4.66 11.38
C ALA A 83 -16.96 3.19 11.60
N ASP A 84 -18.23 2.90 11.90
CA ASP A 84 -18.76 1.53 12.03
C ASP A 84 -18.70 0.78 10.69
N LYS A 85 -19.06 1.43 9.58
CA LYS A 85 -18.95 0.85 8.24
C LYS A 85 -17.50 0.55 7.86
N LEU A 86 -16.60 1.50 8.07
CA LEU A 86 -15.16 1.31 7.84
C LEU A 86 -14.61 0.16 8.69
N SER A 87 -15.01 0.09 9.97
CA SER A 87 -14.63 -1.00 10.88
C SER A 87 -15.12 -2.36 10.39
N GLN A 88 -16.35 -2.45 9.87
CA GLN A 88 -16.90 -3.68 9.29
C GLN A 88 -16.12 -4.11 8.04
N ILE A 89 -15.80 -3.15 7.15
CA ILE A 89 -15.00 -3.40 5.95
C ILE A 89 -13.60 -3.91 6.33
N LYS A 90 -12.94 -3.27 7.29
CA LYS A 90 -11.63 -3.72 7.80
C LYS A 90 -11.70 -5.13 8.39
N LYS A 91 -12.72 -5.44 9.20
CA LYS A 91 -12.93 -6.79 9.76
C LYS A 91 -13.13 -7.85 8.66
N ALA A 92 -13.79 -7.50 7.56
CA ALA A 92 -13.96 -8.38 6.40
C ALA A 92 -12.67 -8.55 5.58
N ASN A 93 -11.66 -7.70 5.77
CA ASN A 93 -10.38 -7.73 5.07
C ASN A 93 -9.21 -7.78 6.08
N PRO A 94 -8.96 -8.91 6.76
CA PRO A 94 -7.99 -9.00 7.87
C PRO A 94 -6.56 -8.49 7.59
N PRO A 95 -6.02 -8.55 6.35
CA PRO A 95 -4.72 -7.95 6.04
C PRO A 95 -4.67 -6.42 6.10
N ILE A 96 -5.82 -5.73 6.08
CA ILE A 96 -5.91 -4.27 6.12
C ILE A 96 -5.64 -3.78 7.54
N ARG A 97 -4.53 -3.03 7.68
CA ARG A 97 -4.12 -2.47 8.97
C ARG A 97 -4.85 -1.19 9.33
N PHE A 98 -5.04 -0.29 8.36
CA PHE A 98 -5.67 1.01 8.51
C PHE A 98 -6.72 1.20 7.42
N ILE A 99 -7.82 1.86 7.76
CA ILE A 99 -8.84 2.28 6.81
C ILE A 99 -9.38 3.63 7.26
N TYR A 100 -9.43 4.62 6.38
CA TYR A 100 -9.88 5.96 6.72
C TYR A 100 -10.37 6.68 5.48
N THR A 101 -10.97 7.85 5.69
CA THR A 101 -11.43 8.74 4.62
C THR A 101 -10.74 10.10 4.72
N MET A 102 -10.48 10.70 3.58
CA MET A 102 -9.83 12.01 3.47
C MET A 102 -10.56 12.88 2.45
N THR A 103 -10.39 14.20 2.58
CA THR A 103 -10.88 15.17 1.60
C THR A 103 -9.83 16.23 1.30
N LYS A 104 -9.96 16.90 0.15
CA LYS A 104 -9.09 18.02 -0.24
C LYS A 104 -9.32 19.22 0.67
N THR A 105 -8.26 19.97 0.96
CA THR A 105 -8.39 21.33 1.52
C THR A 105 -8.35 22.36 0.40
N GLU A 106 -8.48 23.64 0.75
CA GLU A 106 -8.26 24.76 -0.19
C GLU A 106 -6.80 24.85 -0.68
N GLN A 107 -5.85 24.29 0.07
CA GLN A 107 -4.45 24.29 -0.28
C GLN A 107 -4.09 23.05 -1.11
N GLU A 108 -3.55 23.27 -2.32
CA GLU A 108 -3.17 22.20 -3.22
C GLU A 108 -2.17 21.23 -2.57
N GLY A 109 -2.46 19.93 -2.68
CA GLY A 109 -1.64 18.86 -2.11
C GLY A 109 -1.72 18.71 -0.59
N ILE A 110 -2.47 19.57 0.11
CA ILE A 110 -2.79 19.39 1.53
C ILE A 110 -4.20 18.85 1.65
N TRP A 111 -4.32 17.68 2.25
CA TRP A 111 -5.57 17.00 2.48
C TRP A 111 -5.90 17.01 3.96
N GLN A 112 -7.09 16.57 4.33
CA GLN A 112 -7.49 16.44 5.72
C GLN A 112 -8.31 15.18 5.95
N PHE A 113 -8.18 14.62 7.15
CA PHE A 113 -8.94 13.43 7.54
C PHE A 113 -10.41 13.77 7.79
N VAL A 114 -11.30 12.82 7.47
CA VAL A 114 -12.74 12.94 7.71
C VAL A 114 -13.17 11.94 8.77
N VAL A 115 -12.89 10.65 8.54
CA VAL A 115 -13.20 9.56 9.49
C VAL A 115 -12.06 8.56 9.53
N ASP A 116 -11.56 8.28 10.74
CA ASP A 116 -10.60 7.23 11.07
C ASP A 116 -11.15 6.40 12.26
N PRO A 117 -11.56 5.14 12.05
CA PRO A 117 -12.13 4.30 13.09
C PRO A 117 -11.09 3.77 14.08
N GLU A 118 -9.78 4.00 13.87
CA GLU A 118 -8.78 3.51 14.81
C GLU A 118 -8.95 4.14 16.19
N PRO A 119 -8.90 3.35 17.28
CA PRO A 119 -9.01 3.89 18.62
C PRO A 119 -7.82 4.80 18.92
N ALA A 120 -8.09 5.97 19.51
CA ALA A 120 -7.03 6.80 20.08
C ALA A 120 -6.30 5.92 21.10
N ALA A 121 -5.06 5.55 20.80
CA ALA A 121 -4.35 4.58 21.62
C ALA A 121 -4.13 5.16 23.02
N ASP A 122 -4.96 4.76 23.99
CA ASP A 122 -4.74 5.01 25.41
C ASP A 122 -3.39 4.39 25.80
N GLY A 123 -2.38 5.24 25.98
CA GLY A 123 -1.06 4.84 26.48
C GLY A 123 0.09 4.75 25.47
N ALA A 124 -0.11 5.12 24.19
CA ALA A 124 1.03 5.31 23.29
C ALA A 124 1.75 6.63 23.63
N ARG A 125 2.81 6.55 24.45
CA ARG A 125 3.82 7.62 24.53
C ARG A 125 4.44 7.82 23.14
N GLY A 126 3.87 8.74 22.36
CA GLY A 126 4.42 9.23 21.09
C GLY A 126 3.80 8.64 19.81
N LYS A 127 3.49 9.56 18.88
CA LYS A 127 3.33 9.40 17.41
C LYS A 127 2.35 8.37 16.81
N ASN A 128 1.46 7.73 17.58
CA ASN A 128 0.36 6.92 17.03
C ASN A 128 -1.00 7.40 17.55
N ALA A 129 -1.28 8.70 17.43
CA ALA A 129 -2.62 9.23 17.67
C ALA A 129 -3.50 8.93 16.45
N THR A 130 -4.73 8.50 16.68
CA THR A 130 -5.80 8.50 15.67
C THR A 130 -5.87 9.85 15.00
N ALA A 131 -6.11 9.87 13.68
CA ALA A 131 -6.35 11.13 12.99
C ALA A 131 -7.77 11.63 13.28
N TYR A 132 -7.90 12.86 13.75
CA TYR A 132 -9.20 13.48 14.02
C TYR A 132 -9.76 14.13 12.75
N PRO A 133 -11.09 14.31 12.65
CA PRO A 133 -11.68 15.09 11.56
C PRO A 133 -11.03 16.48 11.47
N GLY A 134 -10.59 16.85 10.27
CA GLY A 134 -9.91 18.12 9.99
C GLY A 134 -8.39 18.10 10.22
N ASP A 135 -7.80 17.02 10.75
CA ASP A 135 -6.34 16.91 10.84
C ASP A 135 -5.72 16.97 9.45
N ARG A 136 -4.72 17.83 9.27
CA ARG A 136 -4.09 18.07 7.97
C ARG A 136 -3.03 17.01 7.66
N TYR A 137 -2.93 16.68 6.38
CA TYR A 137 -1.98 15.73 5.85
C TYR A 137 -1.31 16.24 4.57
N ASP A 138 0.01 16.12 4.49
CA ASP A 138 0.77 16.50 3.31
C ASP A 138 0.77 15.35 2.28
N ALA A 139 -0.17 15.42 1.35
CA ALA A 139 -0.38 14.41 0.32
C ALA A 139 0.57 14.56 -0.88
N ARG A 140 1.36 15.65 -0.96
CA ARG A 140 2.11 16.04 -2.19
C ARG A 140 3.06 14.96 -2.69
N ARG A 141 3.65 14.18 -1.77
CA ARG A 141 4.60 13.11 -2.11
C ARG A 141 3.93 11.78 -2.51
N PHE A 142 2.62 11.65 -2.33
CA PHE A 142 1.87 10.42 -2.58
C PHE A 142 1.06 10.53 -3.86
N HIS A 143 1.72 10.33 -5.00
CA HIS A 143 1.10 10.54 -6.30
C HIS A 143 -0.13 9.67 -6.56
N GLU A 144 -0.18 8.46 -5.99
CA GLU A 144 -1.33 7.57 -6.18
C GLU A 144 -2.51 8.01 -5.31
N LEU A 145 -2.29 8.47 -4.08
CA LEU A 145 -3.31 9.13 -3.26
C LEU A 145 -3.92 10.32 -4.01
N LEU A 146 -3.10 11.21 -4.59
CA LEU A 146 -3.60 12.37 -5.32
C LEU A 146 -4.51 12.01 -6.51
N ARG A 147 -4.24 10.88 -7.19
CA ARG A 147 -5.05 10.38 -8.31
C ARG A 147 -6.36 9.72 -7.88
N ALA A 148 -6.57 9.45 -6.59
CA ALA A 148 -7.77 8.76 -6.11
C ALA A 148 -9.07 9.46 -6.49
N PHE A 149 -9.05 10.79 -6.61
CA PHE A 149 -10.21 11.57 -7.05
C PHE A 149 -10.52 11.43 -8.55
N ASP A 150 -9.59 10.92 -9.35
CA ASP A 150 -9.78 10.64 -10.78
C ASP A 150 -10.21 9.18 -11.02
N GLY A 151 -10.08 8.32 -10.00
CA GLY A 151 -10.47 6.92 -10.01
C GLY A 151 -9.60 6.05 -9.10
N PRO A 152 -9.91 4.73 -8.99
CA PRO A 152 -9.19 3.83 -8.10
C PRO A 152 -7.69 3.76 -8.40
N SER A 153 -6.87 3.92 -7.37
CA SER A 153 -5.41 3.94 -7.45
C SER A 153 -4.78 3.17 -6.28
N ALA A 154 -3.49 2.83 -6.40
CA ALA A 154 -2.76 2.20 -5.31
C ALA A 154 -1.26 2.48 -5.45
N ASP A 155 -0.57 2.57 -4.32
CA ASP A 155 0.85 2.88 -4.24
C ASP A 155 1.69 1.95 -5.12
N LYS A 156 2.69 2.51 -5.80
CA LYS A 156 3.62 1.76 -6.67
C LYS A 156 4.73 1.05 -5.90
N LYS A 157 4.90 1.38 -4.63
CA LYS A 157 5.95 0.90 -3.73
C LYS A 157 5.47 1.07 -2.30
N LEU A 158 6.21 0.51 -1.35
CA LEU A 158 5.99 0.83 0.06
C LEU A 158 6.30 2.31 0.29
N GLU A 159 5.35 3.01 0.91
CA GLU A 159 5.49 4.39 1.33
C GLU A 159 5.68 4.47 2.85
N VAL A 160 6.30 5.55 3.31
CA VAL A 160 6.63 5.75 4.73
C VAL A 160 6.00 7.04 5.22
N ASP A 161 5.21 7.01 6.28
CA ASP A 161 4.54 8.18 6.88
C ASP A 161 4.59 8.16 8.41
N GLU A 162 3.82 9.05 9.04
CA GLU A 162 3.69 9.17 10.49
C GLU A 162 3.17 7.91 11.17
N TRP A 163 2.47 7.03 10.44
CA TRP A 163 1.85 5.80 10.94
C TRP A 163 2.62 4.53 10.55
N GLY A 164 3.67 4.64 9.73
CA GLY A 164 4.67 3.59 9.51
C GLY A 164 5.01 3.37 8.05
N VAL A 165 5.16 2.10 7.66
CA VAL A 165 5.48 1.68 6.29
C VAL A 165 4.31 0.91 5.72
N THR A 166 3.68 1.41 4.66
CA THR A 166 2.42 0.87 4.13
C THR A 166 2.43 0.77 2.60
N LEU A 167 1.57 -0.12 2.09
CA LEU A 167 1.11 -0.13 0.70
C LEU A 167 -0.38 0.16 0.73
N SER A 168 -0.81 1.28 0.16
CA SER A 168 -2.19 1.76 0.29
C SER A 168 -2.94 1.71 -1.03
N GLY A 169 -4.26 1.50 -0.93
CA GLY A 169 -5.21 1.61 -2.03
C GLY A 169 -6.20 2.73 -1.77
N TYR A 170 -6.66 3.36 -2.84
CA TYR A 170 -7.48 4.56 -2.81
C TYR A 170 -8.56 4.47 -3.88
N ALA A 171 -9.71 5.09 -3.65
CA ALA A 171 -10.83 5.18 -4.59
C ALA A 171 -11.79 6.30 -4.20
#